data_AF-A0A4U5NUF2-F1
#
_entry.id   AF-A0A4U5NUF2-F1
#
_cell.length_a   1.000
_cell.length_b   1.000
_cell.length_c   1.000
_cell.angle_alpha   90.00
_cell.angle_beta   90.00
_cell.angle_gamma   90.00
#
_symmetry.space_group_name_H-M   'P 1'
#
loop_
_entity.id
_entity.type
_entity.pdbx_description
1 polymer ?
#
loop_
_entity_poly.entity_id
_entity_poly.type
_entity_poly.pdbx_seq_one_letter_code
_entity_poly.pdbx_strand_id
1 'polypeptide(L)'
;MIQRTLFALLLVSVASVFAAENEACEKLIECEAQAKAKWELCSVHNSTVDLLEHHESSCHNFTEHLHEEIHELTEEKSNHYGSCLKRLSPNASDYPLKGKKRAKCISIKKMKVNPSLKNRDAKTRRAAKEKKEKKNNAQKQCFRDVKKIRSRCHQYAKCCPIAKKCRDTSEIDKKLQEKKKTLHDSHKECRKQRQGKKKNGNGKKKEHKKEGLNVRRHPTSAAPVVAKQ
;
A
#
# COMPACT_ATOMS: atom_id res chain seq x y z
N MET A 1 -17.91 0.32 -61.34
CA MET A 1 -18.24 1.10 -60.12
C MET A 1 -18.15 0.29 -58.82
N ILE A 2 -18.59 -0.98 -58.80
CA ILE A 2 -18.63 -1.86 -57.60
C ILE A 2 -17.26 -2.11 -56.95
N GLN A 3 -16.18 -2.15 -57.73
CA GLN A 3 -14.82 -2.38 -57.20
C GLN A 3 -14.27 -1.17 -56.43
N ARG A 4 -14.67 0.06 -56.78
CA ARG A 4 -14.25 1.28 -56.06
C ARG A 4 -14.96 1.43 -54.71
N THR A 5 -16.23 1.00 -54.61
CA THR A 5 -16.99 1.03 -53.36
C THR A 5 -16.50 -0.04 -52.37
N LEU A 6 -16.10 -1.22 -52.83
CA LEU A 6 -15.51 -2.26 -51.96
C LEU A 6 -14.16 -1.83 -51.35
N PHE A 7 -13.30 -1.18 -52.14
CA PHE A 7 -12.03 -0.63 -51.63
C PHE A 7 -12.24 0.49 -50.61
N ALA A 8 -13.20 1.39 -50.85
CA ALA A 8 -13.54 2.46 -49.91
C ALA A 8 -14.08 1.90 -48.57
N LEU A 9 -14.95 0.88 -48.61
CA LEU A 9 -15.47 0.22 -47.40
C LEU A 9 -14.38 -0.51 -46.60
N LEU A 10 -13.45 -1.18 -47.28
CA LEU A 10 -12.29 -1.81 -46.65
C LEU A 10 -11.39 -0.78 -45.96
N LEU A 11 -11.06 0.33 -46.63
CA LEU A 11 -10.22 1.39 -46.05
C LEU A 11 -10.87 2.06 -44.83
N VAL A 12 -12.18 2.32 -44.84
CA VAL A 12 -12.92 2.88 -43.70
C VAL A 12 -12.93 1.92 -42.49
N SER A 13 -13.06 0.62 -42.74
CA SER A 13 -13.07 -0.38 -41.68
C SER A 13 -11.69 -0.58 -41.02
N VAL A 14 -10.61 -0.36 -41.77
CA VAL A 14 -9.23 -0.47 -41.28
C VAL A 14 -8.84 0.78 -40.48
N ALA A 15 -9.16 1.98 -40.98
CA ALA A 15 -8.89 3.24 -40.28
C ALA A 15 -9.61 3.34 -38.91
N SER A 16 -10.85 2.87 -38.84
CA SER A 16 -11.63 2.87 -37.59
C SER A 16 -11.07 1.93 -36.52
N VAL A 17 -10.39 0.85 -36.91
CA VAL A 17 -9.69 -0.04 -35.97
C VAL A 17 -8.41 0.60 -35.44
N PHE A 18 -7.64 1.28 -36.29
CA PHE A 18 -6.40 1.96 -35.88
C PHE A 18 -6.65 3.11 -34.91
N ALA A 19 -7.67 3.93 -35.16
CA ALA A 19 -8.04 5.02 -34.26
C ALA A 19 -8.46 4.50 -32.86
N ALA A 20 -9.15 3.35 -32.82
CA ALA A 20 -9.68 2.78 -31.59
C ALA A 20 -8.61 2.17 -30.65
N GLU A 21 -7.47 1.72 -31.18
CA GLU A 21 -6.35 1.16 -30.41
C GLU A 21 -5.44 2.25 -29.83
N ASN A 22 -5.15 3.30 -30.61
CA ASN A 22 -4.43 4.48 -30.12
C ASN A 22 -5.22 5.19 -29.02
N GLU A 23 -6.54 5.37 -29.21
CA GLU A 23 -7.44 5.96 -28.20
C GLU A 23 -7.37 5.20 -26.86
N ALA A 24 -7.31 3.87 -26.88
CA ALA A 24 -7.24 3.06 -25.66
C ALA A 24 -5.90 3.24 -24.91
N CYS A 25 -4.80 3.39 -25.63
CA CYS A 25 -3.49 3.65 -25.04
C CYS A 25 -3.39 5.09 -24.49
N GLU A 26 -3.95 6.07 -25.18
CA GLU A 26 -4.04 7.44 -24.66
C GLU A 26 -4.87 7.50 -23.37
N LYS A 27 -6.03 6.85 -23.35
CA LYS A 27 -6.87 6.74 -22.15
C LYS A 27 -6.17 6.02 -21.01
N LEU A 28 -5.29 5.06 -21.30
CA LEU A 28 -4.45 4.43 -20.29
C LEU A 28 -3.43 5.41 -19.72
N ILE A 29 -2.70 6.15 -20.57
CA ILE A 29 -1.70 7.14 -20.15
C ILE A 29 -2.37 8.21 -19.27
N GLU A 30 -3.51 8.73 -19.70
CA GLU A 30 -4.31 9.71 -18.95
C GLU A 30 -4.73 9.13 -17.59
N CYS A 31 -5.21 7.89 -17.56
CA CYS A 31 -5.64 7.24 -16.34
C CYS A 31 -4.49 7.01 -15.34
N GLU A 32 -3.33 6.57 -15.81
CA GLU A 32 -2.14 6.39 -14.96
C GLU A 32 -1.65 7.73 -14.40
N ALA A 33 -1.69 8.79 -15.20
CA ALA A 33 -1.38 10.15 -14.73
C ALA A 33 -2.37 10.62 -13.64
N GLN A 34 -3.67 10.40 -13.84
CA GLN A 34 -4.70 10.69 -12.83
C GLN A 34 -4.51 9.86 -11.56
N ALA A 35 -4.14 8.58 -11.69
CA ALA A 35 -3.86 7.71 -10.55
C ALA A 35 -2.63 8.20 -9.76
N LYS A 36 -1.56 8.62 -10.45
CA LYS A 36 -0.36 9.20 -9.82
C LYS A 36 -0.70 10.50 -9.11
N ALA A 37 -1.33 11.45 -9.79
CA ALA A 37 -1.74 12.73 -9.19
C ALA A 37 -2.63 12.54 -7.96
N LYS A 38 -3.59 11.61 -8.01
CA LYS A 38 -4.45 11.32 -6.86
C LYS A 38 -3.68 10.64 -5.72
N TRP A 39 -2.71 9.78 -6.03
CA TRP A 39 -1.83 9.17 -5.02
C TRP A 39 -1.02 10.23 -4.29
N GLU A 40 -0.35 11.14 -5.01
CA GLU A 40 0.42 12.24 -4.40
C GLU A 40 -0.44 13.11 -3.48
N LEU A 41 -1.67 13.44 -3.92
CA LEU A 41 -2.63 14.17 -3.08
C LEU A 41 -3.00 13.42 -1.80
N CYS A 42 -3.12 12.08 -1.85
CA CYS A 42 -3.38 11.29 -0.65
C CYS A 42 -2.14 11.17 0.25
N SER A 43 -0.93 11.08 -0.34
CA SER A 43 0.34 10.91 0.38
C SER A 43 0.75 12.15 1.16
N VAL A 44 0.64 13.36 0.58
CA VAL A 44 0.91 14.63 1.29
C VAL A 44 0.03 14.79 2.54
N HIS A 45 -1.16 14.21 2.53
CA HIS A 45 -2.06 14.23 3.67
C HIS A 45 -1.69 13.24 4.79
N ASN A 46 -0.83 12.24 4.54
CA ASN A 46 -0.34 11.26 5.53
C ASN A 46 0.77 11.86 6.40
N SER A 47 1.72 12.59 5.81
CA SER A 47 2.90 13.11 6.51
C SER A 47 2.53 14.06 7.66
N THR A 48 1.34 14.65 7.61
CA THR A 48 0.80 15.55 8.65
C THR A 48 0.03 14.83 9.76
N VAL A 49 -0.35 13.56 9.58
CA VAL A 49 -1.16 12.79 10.54
C VAL A 49 -0.33 11.73 11.27
N ASP A 50 0.60 11.06 10.59
CA ASP A 50 1.44 10.02 11.21
C ASP A 50 2.42 10.57 12.27
N LEU A 51 2.77 11.86 12.19
CA LEU A 51 3.64 12.54 13.14
C LEU A 51 3.04 12.68 14.55
N LEU A 52 1.72 12.47 14.71
CA LEU A 52 0.98 12.69 15.97
C LEU A 52 0.52 11.40 16.67
N GLU A 53 0.50 10.24 16.01
CA GLU A 53 -0.05 8.99 16.60
C GLU A 53 0.99 7.89 16.90
N HIS A 54 2.23 7.98 16.40
CA HIS A 54 3.21 6.89 16.60
C HIS A 54 4.03 7.01 17.91
N HIS A 55 3.41 6.58 19.01
CA HIS A 55 4.09 6.26 20.28
C HIS A 55 4.91 4.93 20.21
N GLU A 56 5.53 4.64 19.06
CA GLU A 56 6.49 3.54 18.80
C GLU A 56 7.77 4.06 18.09
N SER A 57 8.20 5.28 18.41
CA SER A 57 9.32 5.99 17.77
C SER A 57 10.64 5.22 17.68
N SER A 58 10.88 4.23 18.53
CA SER A 58 12.15 3.51 18.56
C SER A 58 12.38 2.61 17.34
N CYS A 59 11.33 2.08 16.70
CA CYS A 59 11.50 1.23 15.50
C CYS A 59 11.42 2.04 14.21
N HIS A 60 10.69 3.16 14.23
CA HIS A 60 10.37 3.96 13.06
C HIS A 60 11.62 4.54 12.39
N ASN A 61 12.56 5.05 13.21
CA ASN A 61 13.80 5.66 12.72
C ASN A 61 14.74 4.64 12.04
N PHE A 62 14.69 3.36 12.42
CA PHE A 62 15.53 2.32 11.79
C PHE A 62 14.96 1.81 10.47
N THR A 63 13.67 2.00 10.23
CA THR A 63 12.98 1.53 9.02
C THR A 63 12.67 2.64 8.03
N GLU A 64 12.90 3.91 8.39
CA GLU A 64 12.61 5.09 7.57
C GLU A 64 13.28 5.01 6.19
N HIS A 65 14.59 4.75 6.15
CA HIS A 65 15.32 4.55 4.89
C HIS A 65 14.74 3.42 4.03
N LEU A 66 14.26 2.31 4.64
CA LEU A 66 13.61 1.22 3.89
C LEU A 66 12.26 1.67 3.31
N HIS A 67 11.52 2.53 4.01
CA HIS A 67 10.28 3.11 3.50
C HIS A 67 10.55 4.05 2.32
N GLU A 68 11.59 4.88 2.39
CA GLU A 68 12.04 5.76 1.31
C GLU A 68 12.48 4.94 0.08
N GLU A 69 13.35 3.94 0.24
CA GLU A 69 13.77 3.07 -0.87
C GLU A 69 12.59 2.35 -1.54
N ILE A 70 11.61 1.86 -0.75
CA ILE A 70 10.40 1.23 -1.32
C ILE A 70 9.56 2.26 -2.08
N HIS A 71 9.49 3.50 -1.58
CA HIS A 71 8.80 4.59 -2.25
C HIS A 71 9.47 4.93 -3.58
N GLU A 72 10.78 5.14 -3.59
CA GLU A 72 11.58 5.42 -4.79
C GLU A 72 11.44 4.32 -5.84
N LEU A 73 11.59 3.04 -5.45
CA LEU A 73 11.40 1.91 -6.37
C LEU A 73 9.97 1.84 -6.93
N THR A 74 8.97 2.24 -6.13
CA THR A 74 7.58 2.31 -6.59
C THR A 74 7.39 3.44 -7.60
N GLU A 75 8.05 4.59 -7.38
CA GLU A 75 8.01 5.71 -8.31
C GLU A 75 8.77 5.39 -9.60
N GLU A 76 9.96 4.80 -9.50
CA GLU A 76 10.76 4.32 -10.64
C GLU A 76 9.93 3.37 -11.51
N LYS A 77 9.26 2.40 -10.88
CA LYS A 77 8.35 1.48 -11.58
C LYS A 77 7.24 2.22 -12.33
N SER A 78 6.61 3.20 -11.67
CA SER A 78 5.53 3.99 -12.27
C SER A 78 6.02 4.84 -13.44
N ASN A 79 7.19 5.46 -13.28
CA ASN A 79 7.81 6.32 -14.29
C ASN A 79 8.26 5.49 -15.49
N HIS A 80 8.86 4.30 -15.28
CA HIS A 80 9.22 3.37 -16.33
C HIS A 80 7.98 2.99 -17.18
N TYR A 81 6.89 2.60 -16.52
CA TYR A 81 5.65 2.23 -17.21
C TYR A 81 5.07 3.40 -18.01
N GLY A 82 4.93 4.57 -17.38
CA GLY A 82 4.36 5.76 -18.01
C GLY A 82 5.19 6.27 -19.19
N SER A 83 6.51 6.34 -19.05
CA SER A 83 7.43 6.78 -20.11
C SER A 83 7.45 5.81 -21.27
N CYS A 84 7.45 4.50 -21.01
CA CYS A 84 7.35 3.51 -22.08
C CYS A 84 6.03 3.63 -22.86
N LEU A 85 4.90 3.79 -22.17
CA LEU A 85 3.61 3.96 -22.82
C LEU A 85 3.59 5.19 -23.71
N LYS A 86 4.06 6.35 -23.22
CA LYS A 86 4.14 7.60 -24.00
C LYS A 86 5.03 7.46 -25.23
N ARG A 87 6.15 6.74 -25.11
CA ARG A 87 7.09 6.52 -26.23
C ARG A 87 6.49 5.62 -27.30
N LEU A 88 5.76 4.57 -26.91
CA LEU A 88 5.23 3.57 -27.84
C LEU A 88 3.82 3.87 -28.33
N SER A 89 3.06 4.77 -27.69
CA SER A 89 1.67 5.06 -28.06
C SER A 89 1.48 5.58 -29.48
N PRO A 90 2.37 6.41 -30.07
CA PRO A 90 2.22 6.83 -31.46
C PRO A 90 2.24 5.63 -32.44
N ASN A 91 2.96 4.57 -32.07
CA ASN A 91 3.16 3.36 -32.87
C ASN A 91 2.30 2.18 -32.37
N ALA A 92 1.24 2.45 -31.59
CA ALA A 92 0.44 1.36 -31.03
C ALA A 92 -0.33 0.58 -32.11
N SER A 93 -0.61 1.20 -33.26
CA SER A 93 -1.17 0.57 -34.46
C SER A 93 -0.31 -0.56 -35.05
N ASP A 94 1.01 -0.54 -34.81
CA ASP A 94 1.93 -1.57 -35.29
C ASP A 94 1.79 -2.89 -34.50
N TYR A 95 1.04 -2.85 -33.40
CA TYR A 95 0.85 -3.96 -32.47
C TYR A 95 -0.61 -4.38 -32.35
N PRO A 96 -1.35 -4.62 -33.44
CA PRO A 96 -2.80 -4.79 -33.38
C PRO A 96 -3.22 -5.91 -32.42
N LEU A 97 -4.30 -5.70 -31.68
CA LEU A 97 -4.86 -6.70 -30.79
C LEU A 97 -5.42 -7.87 -31.61
N LYS A 98 -4.89 -9.08 -31.37
CA LYS A 98 -5.35 -10.31 -32.05
C LYS A 98 -6.23 -11.17 -31.15
N GLY A 99 -7.18 -11.88 -31.79
CA GLY A 99 -7.99 -12.94 -31.20
C GLY A 99 -8.74 -12.55 -29.92
N LYS A 100 -8.57 -13.36 -28.86
CA LYS A 100 -9.29 -13.21 -27.57
C LYS A 100 -9.10 -11.84 -26.91
N LYS A 101 -7.95 -11.17 -27.14
CA LYS A 101 -7.69 -9.84 -26.55
C LYS A 101 -8.55 -8.74 -27.19
N ARG A 102 -8.73 -8.79 -28.51
CA ARG A 102 -9.60 -7.87 -29.24
C ARG A 102 -11.06 -8.01 -28.81
N ALA A 103 -11.55 -9.24 -28.73
CA ALA A 103 -12.91 -9.52 -28.24
C ALA A 103 -13.13 -9.00 -26.81
N LYS A 104 -12.16 -9.23 -25.92
CA LYS A 104 -12.20 -8.72 -24.54
C LYS A 104 -12.21 -7.19 -24.51
N CYS A 105 -11.41 -6.53 -25.33
CA CYS A 105 -11.45 -5.07 -25.42
C CYS A 105 -12.79 -4.53 -25.91
N ILE A 106 -13.37 -5.14 -26.95
CA ILE A 106 -14.70 -4.76 -27.48
C ILE A 106 -15.78 -4.92 -26.40
N SER A 107 -15.74 -6.00 -25.61
CA SER A 107 -16.68 -6.19 -24.50
C SER A 107 -16.55 -5.12 -23.42
N ILE A 108 -15.34 -4.66 -23.11
CA ILE A 108 -15.09 -3.58 -22.15
C ILE A 108 -15.62 -2.24 -22.68
N LYS A 109 -15.42 -1.93 -23.98
CA LYS A 109 -16.02 -0.74 -24.61
C LYS A 109 -17.55 -0.80 -24.58
N LYS A 110 -18.16 -1.95 -24.86
CA LYS A 110 -19.62 -2.14 -24.83
C LYS A 110 -20.21 -2.05 -23.42
N MET A 111 -19.52 -2.54 -22.39
CA MET A 111 -19.99 -2.44 -21.00
C MET A 111 -20.08 -1.00 -20.48
N LYS A 112 -19.28 -0.06 -21.02
CA LYS A 112 -19.42 1.37 -20.69
C LYS A 112 -20.74 1.99 -21.18
N VAL A 113 -21.45 1.35 -22.11
CA VAL A 113 -22.75 1.83 -22.62
C VAL A 113 -23.90 1.49 -21.66
N ASN A 114 -23.67 0.65 -20.64
CA ASN A 114 -24.62 0.46 -19.54
C ASN A 114 -24.29 1.42 -18.38
N PRO A 115 -25.03 2.53 -18.19
CA PRO A 115 -24.75 3.52 -17.16
C PRO A 115 -25.20 3.07 -15.77
N SER A 116 -25.46 1.77 -15.53
CA SER A 116 -26.01 1.26 -14.28
C SER A 116 -25.02 1.22 -13.11
N LEU A 117 -23.80 1.72 -13.31
CA LEU A 117 -22.84 2.01 -12.24
C LEU A 117 -22.73 3.52 -11.93
N LYS A 118 -23.74 4.32 -12.28
CA LYS A 118 -23.95 5.64 -11.67
C LYS A 118 -24.35 5.46 -10.21
N ASN A 119 -23.52 5.99 -9.31
CA ASN A 119 -23.84 6.37 -7.92
C ASN A 119 -24.87 5.49 -7.19
N ARG A 120 -24.39 4.42 -6.54
CA ARG A 120 -24.97 4.07 -5.23
C ARG A 120 -24.32 4.96 -4.17
N ASP A 121 -24.74 6.22 -4.16
CA ASP A 121 -24.71 7.04 -2.97
C ASP A 121 -25.68 6.39 -1.97
N ALA A 122 -25.16 5.45 -1.18
CA ALA A 122 -25.87 4.89 -0.04
C ALA A 122 -25.91 5.97 1.06
N LYS A 123 -26.81 6.94 0.87
CA LYS A 123 -27.25 7.88 1.88
C LYS A 123 -28.20 7.14 2.82
N THR A 124 -27.70 6.57 3.93
CA THR A 124 -28.51 6.50 5.17
C THR A 124 -27.71 6.16 6.42
N ARG A 125 -27.89 7.03 7.43
CA ARG A 125 -27.78 6.81 8.89
C ARG A 125 -26.43 6.38 9.48
N ARG A 126 -25.68 7.38 9.94
CA ARG A 126 -25.41 7.62 11.38
C ARG A 126 -24.64 8.93 11.54
N ALA A 127 -25.39 10.02 11.67
CA ALA A 127 -24.90 11.18 12.42
C ALA A 127 -24.79 10.78 13.90
N ALA A 128 -23.85 11.40 14.62
CA ALA A 128 -23.53 11.18 16.03
C ALA A 128 -22.53 10.04 16.35
N LYS A 129 -21.26 10.24 15.95
CA LYS A 129 -20.12 10.22 16.87
C LYS A 129 -18.83 10.72 16.18
N GLU A 130 -18.10 11.55 16.91
CA GLU A 130 -16.63 11.68 16.87
C GLU A 130 -15.97 12.46 15.72
N LYS A 131 -15.84 13.77 15.95
CA LYS A 131 -15.05 14.72 15.14
C LYS A 131 -13.54 14.37 15.03
N LYS A 132 -13.03 13.31 15.68
CA LYS A 132 -11.64 12.83 15.57
C LYS A 132 -11.46 11.64 14.61
N GLU A 133 -12.50 10.83 14.34
CA GLU A 133 -12.47 9.71 13.38
C GLU A 133 -12.62 10.14 11.90
N LYS A 134 -13.10 11.37 11.64
CA LYS A 134 -13.39 11.85 10.27
C LYS A 134 -12.15 11.98 9.38
N LYS A 135 -10.98 12.34 9.91
CA LYS A 135 -9.75 12.51 9.09
C LYS A 135 -9.19 11.15 8.64
N ASN A 136 -9.13 10.18 9.54
CA ASN A 136 -8.63 8.82 9.25
C ASN A 136 -9.54 8.10 8.22
N ASN A 137 -10.86 8.32 8.29
CA ASN A 137 -11.80 7.81 7.28
C ASN A 137 -11.69 8.52 5.91
N ALA A 138 -11.47 9.84 5.88
CA ALA A 138 -11.28 10.58 4.62
C ALA A 138 -10.01 10.15 3.87
N GLN A 139 -8.92 9.89 4.60
CA GLN A 139 -7.65 9.40 4.07
C GLN A 139 -7.76 7.96 3.53
N LYS A 140 -8.34 7.04 4.32
CA LYS A 140 -8.66 5.68 3.84
C LYS A 140 -9.54 5.72 2.60
N GLN A 141 -10.49 6.65 2.55
CA GLN A 141 -11.33 6.86 1.37
C GLN A 141 -10.53 7.39 0.17
N CYS A 142 -9.58 8.29 0.37
CA CYS A 142 -8.68 8.79 -0.68
C CYS A 142 -7.92 7.64 -1.35
N PHE A 143 -7.27 6.76 -0.57
CA PHE A 143 -6.56 5.61 -1.12
C PHE A 143 -7.48 4.55 -1.74
N ARG A 144 -8.71 4.41 -1.24
CA ARG A 144 -9.74 3.59 -1.92
C ARG A 144 -10.06 4.13 -3.30
N ASP A 145 -10.15 5.44 -3.45
CA ASP A 145 -10.42 6.06 -4.74
C ASP A 145 -9.22 5.94 -5.69
N VAL A 146 -7.97 6.05 -5.21
CA VAL A 146 -6.79 5.70 -6.01
C VAL A 146 -6.86 4.25 -6.51
N LYS A 147 -7.23 3.29 -5.64
CA LYS A 147 -7.41 1.88 -6.03
C LYS A 147 -8.49 1.73 -7.11
N LYS A 148 -9.61 2.46 -7.01
CA LYS A 148 -10.66 2.47 -8.04
C LYS A 148 -10.16 3.03 -9.37
N ILE A 149 -9.36 4.11 -9.34
CA ILE A 149 -8.75 4.68 -10.56
C ILE A 149 -7.80 3.64 -11.18
N ARG A 150 -6.87 3.08 -10.41
CA ARG A 150 -5.95 2.03 -10.90
C ARG A 150 -6.67 0.81 -11.48
N SER A 151 -7.79 0.41 -10.88
CA SER A 151 -8.62 -0.68 -11.42
C SER A 151 -9.21 -0.33 -12.79
N ARG A 152 -9.66 0.93 -12.99
CA ARG A 152 -10.08 1.44 -14.29
C ARG A 152 -8.91 1.50 -15.29
N CYS A 153 -7.72 1.93 -14.86
CA CYS A 153 -6.53 1.93 -15.72
C CYS A 153 -6.18 0.52 -16.19
N HIS A 154 -6.31 -0.49 -15.32
CA HIS A 154 -6.11 -1.88 -15.70
C HIS A 154 -7.11 -2.38 -16.77
N GLN A 155 -8.32 -1.80 -16.86
CA GLN A 155 -9.25 -2.10 -17.95
C GLN A 155 -8.75 -1.53 -19.28
N TYR A 156 -8.27 -0.28 -19.30
CA TYR A 156 -7.64 0.31 -20.49
C TYR A 156 -6.37 -0.43 -20.89
N ALA A 157 -5.57 -0.90 -19.94
CA ALA A 157 -4.36 -1.69 -20.19
C ALA A 157 -4.64 -3.01 -20.92
N LYS A 158 -5.85 -3.59 -20.81
CA LYS A 158 -6.25 -4.78 -21.60
C LYS A 158 -6.52 -4.44 -23.06
N CYS A 159 -6.89 -3.20 -23.34
CA CYS A 159 -7.18 -2.66 -24.66
C CYS A 159 -5.99 -1.98 -25.32
N CYS A 160 -4.94 -1.66 -24.57
CA CYS A 160 -3.75 -1.04 -25.11
C CYS A 160 -2.72 -2.13 -25.49
N PRO A 161 -2.43 -2.33 -26.79
CA PRO A 161 -1.56 -3.44 -27.22
C PRO A 161 -0.12 -3.36 -26.71
N ILE A 162 0.42 -2.15 -26.58
CA ILE A 162 1.78 -1.89 -26.08
C ILE A 162 1.89 -2.03 -24.56
N ALA A 163 0.77 -2.08 -23.83
CA ALA A 163 0.78 -2.11 -22.37
C ALA A 163 1.50 -3.33 -21.81
N LYS A 164 1.48 -4.48 -22.50
CA LYS A 164 2.24 -5.67 -22.06
C LYS A 164 3.75 -5.46 -22.17
N LYS A 165 4.21 -4.80 -23.25
CA LYS A 165 5.64 -4.54 -23.48
C LYS A 165 6.21 -3.58 -22.43
N CYS A 166 5.43 -2.59 -22.03
CA CYS A 166 5.85 -1.61 -21.03
C CYS A 166 5.77 -2.12 -19.58
N ARG A 167 5.06 -3.23 -19.34
CA ARG A 167 4.79 -3.75 -18.00
C ARG A 167 5.87 -4.70 -17.48
N ASP A 168 6.88 -5.00 -18.29
CA ASP A 168 8.01 -5.79 -17.81
C ASP A 168 8.87 -4.93 -16.89
N THR A 169 8.61 -5.08 -15.58
CA THR A 169 9.34 -4.43 -14.50
C THR A 169 9.94 -5.47 -13.57
N SER A 170 10.26 -6.65 -14.11
CA SER A 170 10.64 -7.83 -13.34
C SER A 170 11.83 -7.59 -12.40
N GLU A 171 12.81 -6.81 -12.82
CA GLU A 171 13.94 -6.42 -11.97
C GLU A 171 13.53 -5.49 -10.81
N ILE A 172 12.73 -4.46 -11.09
CA ILE A 172 12.22 -3.53 -10.07
C ILE A 172 11.31 -4.28 -9.09
N ASP A 173 10.51 -5.23 -9.58
CA ASP A 173 9.64 -6.07 -8.75
C ASP A 173 10.41 -6.97 -7.79
N LYS A 174 11.54 -7.54 -8.24
CA LYS A 174 12.44 -8.31 -7.37
C LYS A 174 13.01 -7.42 -6.26
N LYS A 175 13.55 -6.25 -6.61
CA LYS A 175 14.08 -5.27 -5.62
C LYS A 175 13.00 -4.85 -4.62
N LEU A 176 11.79 -4.55 -5.09
CA LEU A 176 10.66 -4.21 -4.22
C LEU A 176 10.29 -5.35 -3.27
N GLN A 177 10.28 -6.60 -3.75
CA GLN A 177 9.95 -7.75 -2.93
C GLN A 177 11.01 -7.99 -1.85
N GLU A 178 12.29 -7.86 -2.21
CA GLU A 178 13.40 -7.96 -1.27
C GLU A 178 13.33 -6.89 -0.20
N LYS A 179 13.21 -5.61 -0.57
CA LYS A 179 13.12 -4.50 0.38
C LYS A 179 11.89 -4.61 1.30
N LYS A 180 10.75 -5.06 0.78
CA LYS A 180 9.55 -5.34 1.61
C LYS A 180 9.77 -6.47 2.59
N LYS A 181 10.51 -7.52 2.20
CA LYS A 181 10.88 -8.62 3.10
C LYS A 181 11.82 -8.11 4.19
N THR A 182 12.85 -7.34 3.84
CA THR A 182 13.76 -6.71 4.79
C THR A 182 13.02 -5.82 5.78
N LEU A 183 12.09 -4.98 5.31
CA LEU A 183 11.25 -4.14 6.17
C LEU A 183 10.41 -4.98 7.15
N HIS A 184 9.80 -6.07 6.66
CA HIS A 184 9.03 -6.99 7.51
C HIS A 184 9.91 -7.63 8.60
N ASP A 185 11.09 -8.11 8.22
CA ASP A 185 12.02 -8.75 9.14
C ASP A 185 12.58 -7.76 10.17
N SER A 186 12.89 -6.52 9.77
CA SER A 186 13.30 -5.43 10.66
C SER A 186 12.22 -5.08 11.69
N HIS A 187 10.94 -5.01 11.28
CA HIS A 187 9.85 -4.82 12.23
C HIS A 187 9.70 -6.00 13.20
N LYS A 188 9.86 -7.23 12.71
CA LYS A 188 9.80 -8.44 13.55
C LYS A 188 10.92 -8.45 14.59
N GLU A 189 12.13 -8.06 14.20
CA GLU A 189 13.28 -7.99 15.09
C GLU A 189 13.12 -6.89 16.14
N CYS A 190 12.69 -5.69 15.73
CA CYS A 190 12.43 -4.61 16.68
C CYS A 190 11.37 -5.00 17.72
N ARG A 191 10.32 -5.74 17.31
CA ARG A 191 9.31 -6.28 18.24
C ARG A 191 9.90 -7.28 19.22
N LYS A 192 10.78 -8.18 18.78
CA LYS A 192 11.47 -9.15 19.67
C LYS A 192 12.35 -8.44 20.70
N GLN A 193 13.13 -7.45 20.30
CA GLN A 193 14.01 -6.70 21.21
C GLN A 193 13.20 -5.98 22.30
N ARG A 194 12.01 -5.46 21.97
CA ARG A 194 11.10 -4.83 22.96
C ARG A 194 10.48 -5.86 23.91
N GLN A 195 10.16 -7.06 23.46
CA GLN A 195 9.65 -8.14 24.32
C GLN A 195 10.73 -8.73 25.24
N GLY A 196 11.97 -8.86 24.75
CA GLY A 196 13.12 -9.31 25.55
C GLY A 196 13.46 -8.33 26.68
N LYS A 197 13.41 -7.01 26.43
CA LYS A 197 13.61 -5.98 27.46
C LYS A 197 12.54 -6.01 28.56
N LYS A 198 11.29 -6.38 28.25
CA LYS A 198 10.21 -6.51 29.26
C LYS A 198 10.40 -7.71 30.19
N LYS A 199 10.94 -8.84 29.71
CA LYS A 199 11.16 -10.04 30.56
C LYS A 199 12.32 -9.87 31.55
N ASN A 200 13.33 -9.08 31.21
CA ASN A 200 14.47 -8.82 32.12
C ASN A 200 14.21 -7.67 33.11
N GLY A 201 13.10 -6.94 32.99
CA GLY A 201 12.75 -5.81 33.85
C GLY A 201 11.99 -6.15 35.14
N ASN A 202 11.50 -7.39 35.30
CA ASN A 202 10.67 -7.78 36.45
C ASN A 202 11.40 -8.65 37.50
N GLY A 203 12.72 -8.78 37.39
CA GLY A 203 13.54 -9.63 38.28
C GLY A 203 14.32 -8.90 39.38
N LYS A 204 14.31 -7.57 39.44
CA LYS A 204 15.08 -6.81 40.44
C LYS A 204 14.20 -5.83 41.23
N LYS A 205 13.36 -6.36 42.12
CA LYS A 205 12.78 -5.56 43.22
C LYS A 205 12.34 -6.42 44.41
N LYS A 206 13.27 -7.13 45.05
CA LYS A 206 13.14 -7.56 46.46
C LYS A 206 14.52 -7.75 47.11
N GLU A 207 15.28 -6.67 47.25
CA GLU A 207 16.27 -6.58 48.32
C GLU A 207 16.23 -5.15 48.87
N HIS A 208 15.34 -4.92 49.82
CA HIS A 208 15.53 -3.88 50.82
C HIS A 208 15.07 -4.41 52.19
N LYS A 209 16.07 -4.60 53.04
CA LYS A 209 16.06 -4.32 54.49
C LYS A 209 15.35 -5.33 55.40
N LYS A 210 16.11 -6.32 55.87
CA LYS A 210 16.05 -6.81 57.25
C LYS A 210 17.47 -6.86 57.82
N GLU A 211 18.00 -5.70 58.17
CA GLU A 211 18.93 -5.60 59.29
C GLU A 211 18.08 -5.53 60.55
N GLY A 212 18.28 -6.47 61.47
CA GLY A 212 17.49 -6.58 62.69
C GLY A 212 17.92 -7.78 63.52
N LEU A 213 19.08 -7.63 64.16
CA LEU A 213 19.49 -8.26 65.41
C LEU A 213 19.33 -9.80 65.56
N ASN A 214 20.44 -10.50 65.34
CA ASN A 214 20.70 -11.81 65.93
C ASN A 214 21.21 -11.61 67.36
N VAL A 215 20.34 -11.74 68.37
CA VAL A 215 20.76 -11.98 69.76
C VAL A 215 20.22 -13.34 70.17
N ARG A 216 21.09 -14.34 70.10
CA ARG A 216 20.91 -15.64 70.73
C ARG A 216 20.72 -15.43 72.24
N ARG A 217 19.61 -15.92 72.80
CA ARG A 217 19.45 -16.16 74.24
C ARG A 217 19.19 -17.63 74.49
N HIS A 218 20.01 -18.16 75.40
CA HIS A 218 19.83 -19.26 76.36
C HIS A 218 20.95 -20.30 76.30
N PRO A 219 21.32 -20.94 77.43
CA PRO A 219 20.91 -20.71 78.82
C PRO A 219 22.11 -20.48 79.77
N THR A 220 21.90 -19.77 80.89
CA THR A 220 22.80 -19.84 82.05
C THR A 220 22.03 -20.36 83.26
N SER A 221 22.69 -21.30 83.93
CA SER A 221 22.25 -22.07 85.07
C SER A 221 22.24 -21.27 86.38
N ALA A 222 21.32 -21.66 87.26
CA ALA A 222 21.48 -21.91 88.70
C ALA A 222 22.23 -20.90 89.59
N ALA A 223 21.51 -20.35 90.58
CA ALA A 223 21.96 -20.08 91.96
C ALA A 223 20.73 -19.81 92.87
N PRO A 224 20.82 -19.85 94.22
CA PRO A 224 19.94 -20.68 95.04
C PRO A 224 18.86 -19.95 95.84
N VAL A 225 17.86 -20.73 96.28
CA VAL A 225 16.82 -20.37 97.25
C VAL A 225 17.42 -20.33 98.65
N VAL A 226 17.32 -19.18 99.31
CA VAL A 226 17.61 -19.00 100.73
C VAL A 226 16.43 -19.52 101.54
N ALA A 227 16.70 -20.46 102.44
CA ALA A 227 15.76 -20.96 103.43
C ALA A 227 15.49 -19.88 104.51
N LYS A 228 14.21 -19.70 104.85
CA LYS A 228 13.75 -19.06 106.08
C LYS A 228 13.16 -20.15 106.98
N GLN A 229 13.82 -20.43 108.09
CA GLN A 229 13.23 -20.84 109.36
C GLN A 229 14.04 -20.17 110.47
#